data_AF-A0A2S9YXF1-F1
#
_entry.id   AF-A0A2S9YXF1-F1
#
_cell.length_a   1.000
_cell.length_b   1.000
_cell.length_c   1.000
_cell.angle_alpha   90.00
_cell.angle_beta   90.00
_cell.angle_gamma   90.00
#
_symmetry.space_group_name_H-M   'P 1'
#
loop_
_entity.id
_entity.type
_entity.pdbx_description
1 polymer ?
#
loop_
_entity_poly.entity_id
_entity_poly.type
_entity_poly.pdbx_seq_one_letter_code
_entity_poly.pdbx_strand_id
1 'polypeptide(L)'
;MLAMSEVTPVPKPESKPKREMGAVGMISMLIGFAILAVTVLSAANTAFDLNLALGSHGATSPLPNNWEAVIGLGAAGVLWIALTYFGSTVVGMFKDAKGNTGKRVGVIVGALVLLVVAGRGLQVVALTWSYGSMLAYYCTDVGTIEDVQDELEGATPEALDACLGRTSQWDRADLLEVVIGAGATFEDATTEPEFRYCVLSGDVSLEYVEKAVALGATPQNCPKSESLIQAKVSGTSDQDDETMAKIVAALLAAGWSADAVSEFDPVKAVEHAKQRNQPATLAVLEGAQ
;
A
#
# COMPACT_ATOMS: atom_id res chain seq x y z
N MET A 1 -84.92 -13.35 19.45
CA MET A 1 -84.02 -14.28 18.74
C MET A 1 -83.18 -13.47 17.75
N LEU A 2 -81.88 -13.39 18.03
CA LEU A 2 -80.74 -13.08 17.15
C LEU A 2 -80.89 -11.93 16.15
N ALA A 3 -80.50 -10.71 16.56
CA ALA A 3 -80.00 -9.70 15.64
C ALA A 3 -78.58 -10.12 15.21
N MET A 4 -78.40 -10.41 13.93
CA MET A 4 -77.11 -10.71 13.33
C MET A 4 -76.25 -9.44 13.32
N SER A 5 -75.11 -9.48 13.99
CA SER A 5 -74.07 -8.45 13.92
C SER A 5 -73.47 -8.44 12.52
N GLU A 6 -73.56 -7.30 11.83
CA GLU A 6 -72.76 -7.03 10.64
C GLU A 6 -71.27 -7.12 11.00
N VAL A 7 -70.55 -7.98 10.29
CA VAL A 7 -69.09 -8.07 10.35
C VAL A 7 -68.55 -6.98 9.43
N THR A 8 -68.03 -5.90 9.98
CA THR A 8 -67.24 -4.92 9.23
C THR A 8 -65.94 -5.58 8.73
N PRO A 9 -65.62 -5.53 7.43
CA PRO A 9 -64.38 -6.12 6.93
C PRO A 9 -63.17 -5.31 7.44
N VAL A 10 -62.21 -6.03 8.02
CA VAL A 10 -60.90 -5.49 8.42
C VAL A 10 -60.19 -4.94 7.17
N PRO A 11 -59.68 -3.69 7.19
CA PRO A 11 -58.94 -3.15 6.05
C PRO A 11 -57.67 -3.97 5.83
N LYS A 12 -57.49 -4.51 4.62
CA LYS A 12 -56.25 -5.16 4.21
C LYS A 12 -55.09 -4.17 4.37
N PRO A 13 -53.93 -4.58 4.92
CA PRO A 13 -52.75 -3.73 4.91
C PRO A 13 -52.36 -3.47 3.45
N GLU A 14 -52.30 -2.19 3.07
CA GLU A 14 -51.76 -1.77 1.78
C GLU A 14 -50.34 -2.33 1.65
N SER A 15 -50.14 -3.22 0.67
CA SER A 15 -48.82 -3.73 0.33
C SER A 15 -47.96 -2.55 -0.10
N LYS A 16 -46.92 -2.22 0.66
CA LYS A 16 -45.89 -1.26 0.26
C LYS A 16 -45.45 -1.60 -1.17
N PRO A 17 -45.40 -0.63 -2.11
CA PRO A 17 -45.00 -0.91 -3.48
C PRO A 17 -43.61 -1.53 -3.46
N LYS A 18 -43.46 -2.69 -4.12
CA LYS A 18 -42.14 -3.32 -4.37
C LYS A 18 -41.26 -2.25 -5.01
N ARG A 19 -40.12 -1.93 -4.39
CA ARG A 19 -39.08 -1.10 -5.00
C ARG A 19 -38.63 -1.78 -6.29
N GLU A 20 -39.11 -1.30 -7.44
CA GLU A 20 -38.62 -1.75 -8.74
C GLU A 20 -37.26 -1.10 -9.00
N MET A 21 -36.20 -1.92 -9.02
CA MET A 21 -34.92 -1.50 -9.56
C MET A 21 -35.09 -1.27 -11.07
N GLY A 22 -34.75 -0.07 -11.54
CA GLY A 22 -34.70 0.22 -12.97
C GLY A 22 -33.67 -0.65 -13.70
N ALA A 23 -33.85 -0.84 -15.02
CA ALA A 23 -33.02 -1.70 -15.86
C ALA A 23 -31.50 -1.46 -15.69
N VAL A 24 -31.08 -0.20 -15.55
CA VAL A 24 -29.67 0.17 -15.31
C VAL A 24 -29.15 -0.36 -13.97
N GLY A 25 -29.96 -0.33 -12.91
CA GLY A 25 -29.58 -0.89 -11.60
C GLY A 25 -29.50 -2.42 -11.65
N MET A 26 -30.38 -3.08 -12.41
CA MET A 26 -30.34 -4.53 -12.60
C MET A 26 -29.09 -4.96 -13.37
N ILE A 27 -28.76 -4.27 -14.47
CA ILE A 27 -27.53 -4.50 -15.23
C ILE A 27 -26.29 -4.26 -14.35
N SER A 28 -26.29 -3.19 -13.55
CA SER A 28 -25.17 -2.88 -12.66
C SER A 28 -24.97 -3.97 -11.58
N MET A 29 -26.06 -4.50 -10.99
CA MET A 29 -25.94 -5.64 -10.09
C MET A 29 -25.41 -6.90 -10.78
N LEU A 30 -25.86 -7.20 -11.99
CA LEU A 30 -25.37 -8.35 -12.76
C LEU A 30 -23.86 -8.24 -13.04
N ILE A 31 -23.36 -7.03 -13.31
CA ILE A 31 -21.91 -6.78 -13.44
C ILE A 31 -21.20 -7.10 -12.12
N GLY A 32 -21.73 -6.63 -10.99
CA GLY A 32 -21.16 -6.94 -9.67
C GLY A 32 -21.12 -8.44 -9.36
N PHE A 33 -22.21 -9.17 -9.66
CA PHE A 33 -22.24 -10.63 -9.53
C PHE A 33 -21.29 -11.34 -10.48
N ALA A 34 -21.11 -10.84 -11.71
CA ALA A 34 -20.15 -11.39 -12.66
C ALA A 34 -18.71 -11.23 -12.13
N ILE A 35 -18.37 -10.06 -11.55
CA ILE A 35 -17.07 -9.84 -10.91
C ILE A 35 -16.85 -10.83 -9.75
N LEU A 36 -17.87 -11.08 -8.92
CA LEU A 36 -17.79 -12.07 -7.84
C LEU A 36 -17.63 -13.51 -8.38
N ALA A 37 -18.32 -13.86 -9.46
CA ALA A 37 -18.15 -15.16 -10.10
C ALA A 37 -16.72 -15.36 -10.63
N VAL A 38 -16.14 -14.34 -11.28
CA VAL A 38 -14.74 -14.35 -11.71
C VAL A 38 -13.80 -14.43 -10.50
N THR A 39 -14.12 -13.78 -9.38
CA THR A 39 -13.36 -13.88 -8.14
C THR A 39 -13.30 -15.31 -7.61
N VAL A 40 -14.43 -16.02 -7.56
CA VAL A 40 -14.47 -17.42 -7.12
C VAL A 40 -13.65 -18.32 -8.06
N LEU A 41 -13.75 -18.10 -9.37
CA LEU A 41 -12.94 -18.82 -10.36
C LEU A 41 -11.43 -18.53 -10.19
N SER A 42 -11.08 -17.29 -9.85
CA SER A 42 -9.70 -16.87 -9.61
C SER A 42 -9.14 -17.40 -8.28
N ALA A 43 -9.99 -17.51 -7.25
CA ALA A 43 -9.64 -18.15 -5.98
C ALA A 43 -9.35 -19.64 -6.19
N ALA A 44 -10.17 -20.34 -6.98
CA ALA A 44 -9.91 -21.72 -7.37
C ALA A 44 -8.64 -21.83 -8.24
N ASN A 45 -8.44 -20.89 -9.18
CA ASN A 45 -7.23 -20.82 -10.00
C ASN A 45 -5.96 -20.70 -9.15
N THR A 46 -5.98 -19.83 -8.15
CA THR A 46 -4.86 -19.56 -7.23
C THR A 46 -4.66 -20.71 -6.23
N ALA A 47 -5.73 -21.29 -5.69
CA ALA A 47 -5.66 -22.37 -4.71
C ALA A 47 -5.17 -23.70 -5.30
N PHE A 48 -5.42 -23.94 -6.59
CA PHE A 48 -5.09 -25.20 -7.27
C PHE A 48 -4.05 -25.02 -8.40
N ASP A 49 -3.48 -23.83 -8.55
CA ASP A 49 -2.48 -23.47 -9.58
C ASP A 49 -2.88 -23.86 -11.03
N LEU A 50 -4.13 -23.57 -11.39
CA LEU A 50 -4.77 -24.12 -12.60
C LEU A 50 -4.46 -23.34 -13.89
N ASN A 51 -3.73 -22.23 -13.82
CA ASN A 51 -3.37 -21.35 -14.94
C ASN A 51 -4.53 -21.05 -15.91
N LEU A 52 -5.72 -20.81 -15.35
CA LEU A 52 -6.95 -20.55 -16.07
C LEU A 52 -6.95 -19.16 -16.72
N ALA A 53 -7.56 -19.06 -17.89
CA ALA A 53 -7.81 -17.81 -18.60
C ALA A 53 -9.27 -17.73 -19.06
N LEU A 54 -9.83 -16.53 -19.04
CA LEU A 54 -11.12 -16.25 -19.66
C LEU A 54 -10.92 -16.04 -21.16
N GLY A 55 -11.48 -16.95 -21.96
CA GLY A 55 -11.57 -16.80 -23.41
C GLY A 55 -12.82 -16.02 -23.80
N SER A 56 -12.65 -14.93 -24.54
CA SER A 56 -13.72 -14.27 -25.30
C SER A 56 -13.32 -14.21 -26.78
N HIS A 57 -14.29 -14.08 -27.69
CA HIS A 57 -14.03 -14.06 -29.15
C HIS A 57 -12.95 -13.01 -29.49
N GLY A 58 -11.72 -13.47 -29.77
CA GLY A 58 -10.58 -12.64 -30.16
C GLY A 58 -9.60 -12.24 -29.04
N ALA A 59 -9.84 -12.58 -27.76
CA ALA A 59 -8.90 -12.28 -26.67
C ALA A 59 -8.96 -13.28 -25.51
N THR A 60 -7.80 -13.69 -25.00
CA THR A 60 -7.63 -14.45 -23.76
C THR A 60 -7.13 -13.52 -22.67
N SER A 61 -7.87 -13.39 -21.57
CA SER A 61 -7.43 -12.66 -20.38
C SER A 61 -7.11 -13.64 -19.26
N PRO A 62 -5.85 -13.71 -18.77
CA PRO A 62 -5.50 -14.60 -17.67
C PRO A 62 -6.29 -14.23 -16.41
N LEU A 63 -6.72 -15.24 -15.66
CA LEU A 63 -7.30 -15.00 -14.34
C LEU A 63 -6.20 -14.64 -13.33
N PRO A 64 -6.49 -13.80 -12.32
CA PRO A 64 -5.61 -13.60 -11.17
C PRO A 64 -5.07 -14.93 -10.62
N ASN A 65 -3.78 -14.93 -10.30
CA ASN A 65 -3.03 -16.09 -9.80
C ASN A 65 -2.34 -15.83 -8.46
N ASN A 66 -2.69 -14.74 -7.78
CA ASN A 66 -2.23 -14.44 -6.42
C ASN A 66 -3.42 -13.99 -5.56
N TRP A 67 -3.31 -14.21 -4.24
CA TRP A 67 -4.41 -13.96 -3.31
C TRP A 67 -4.76 -12.48 -3.17
N GLU A 68 -3.80 -11.58 -3.33
CA GLU A 68 -4.03 -10.13 -3.29
C GLU A 68 -4.97 -9.67 -4.41
N ALA A 69 -4.71 -10.10 -5.64
CA ALA A 69 -5.54 -9.76 -6.80
C ALA A 69 -6.93 -10.42 -6.72
N VAL A 70 -7.04 -11.64 -6.17
CA VAL A 70 -8.32 -12.30 -5.91
C VAL A 70 -9.15 -11.52 -4.90
N ILE A 71 -8.55 -11.13 -3.77
CA ILE A 71 -9.24 -10.36 -2.72
C ILE A 71 -9.66 -8.99 -3.25
N GLY A 72 -8.78 -8.31 -4.00
CA GLY A 72 -9.08 -7.03 -4.63
C GLY A 72 -10.26 -7.10 -5.60
N LEU A 73 -10.32 -8.14 -6.44
CA LEU A 73 -11.44 -8.37 -7.36
C LEU A 73 -12.75 -8.63 -6.60
N GLY A 74 -12.70 -9.41 -5.52
CA GLY A 74 -13.85 -9.68 -4.65
C GLY A 74 -14.39 -8.42 -4.00
N ALA A 75 -13.50 -7.60 -3.42
CA ALA A 75 -13.85 -6.32 -2.81
C ALA A 75 -14.50 -5.37 -3.83
N ALA A 76 -13.98 -5.29 -5.06
CA ALA A 76 -14.57 -4.49 -6.13
C ALA A 76 -15.99 -4.96 -6.50
N GLY A 77 -16.22 -6.27 -6.58
CA GLY A 77 -17.54 -6.84 -6.85
C GLY A 77 -18.57 -6.51 -5.76
N VAL A 78 -18.20 -6.67 -4.48
CA VAL A 78 -19.07 -6.30 -3.34
C VAL A 78 -19.36 -4.81 -3.34
N LEU A 79 -18.35 -3.97 -3.55
CA LEU A 79 -18.49 -2.51 -3.58
C LEU A 79 -19.45 -2.07 -4.68
N TRP A 80 -19.35 -2.66 -5.87
CA TRP A 80 -20.21 -2.33 -7.00
C TRP A 80 -21.69 -2.64 -6.73
N ILE A 81 -21.97 -3.78 -6.08
CA ILE A 81 -23.32 -4.16 -5.64
C ILE A 81 -23.82 -3.17 -4.58
N ALA A 82 -22.98 -2.84 -3.59
CA ALA A 82 -23.33 -1.91 -2.53
C ALA A 82 -23.66 -0.51 -3.06
N LEU A 83 -22.85 0.04 -3.97
CA LEU A 83 -23.10 1.33 -4.63
C LEU A 83 -24.39 1.32 -5.45
N THR A 84 -24.66 0.23 -6.15
CA THR A 84 -25.89 0.06 -6.93
C THR A 84 -27.12 0.06 -6.02
N TYR A 85 -27.07 -0.65 -4.89
CA TYR A 85 -28.14 -0.67 -3.90
C TYR A 85 -28.34 0.69 -3.21
N PHE A 86 -27.23 1.36 -2.88
CA PHE A 86 -27.23 2.70 -2.33
C PHE A 86 -27.90 3.71 -3.27
N GLY A 87 -27.48 3.75 -4.53
CA GLY A 87 -28.08 4.63 -5.55
C GLY A 87 -29.58 4.39 -5.73
N SER A 88 -30.01 3.13 -5.76
CA SER A 88 -31.44 2.78 -5.80
C SER A 88 -32.22 3.30 -4.59
N THR A 89 -31.61 3.22 -3.40
CA THR A 89 -32.20 3.73 -2.15
C THR A 89 -32.31 5.25 -2.15
N VAL A 90 -31.27 5.98 -2.58
CA VAL A 90 -31.27 7.44 -2.70
C VAL A 90 -32.34 7.92 -3.68
N VAL A 91 -32.46 7.26 -4.84
CA VAL A 91 -33.51 7.57 -5.83
C VAL A 91 -34.89 7.35 -5.25
N GLY A 92 -35.09 6.28 -4.47
CA GLY A 92 -36.34 6.03 -3.74
C GLY A 92 -36.67 7.18 -2.79
N MET A 93 -35.73 7.54 -1.90
CA MET A 93 -35.91 8.63 -0.93
C MET A 93 -36.17 9.99 -1.61
N PHE A 94 -35.51 10.26 -2.74
CA PHE A 94 -35.71 11.48 -3.51
C PHE A 94 -37.11 11.55 -4.15
N LYS A 95 -37.60 10.42 -4.67
CA LYS A 95 -38.96 10.28 -5.20
C LYS A 95 -40.01 10.43 -4.09
N ASP A 96 -39.78 9.83 -2.93
CA ASP A 96 -40.67 9.90 -1.77
C ASP A 96 -40.76 11.33 -1.20
N ALA A 97 -39.70 12.14 -1.35
CA ALA A 97 -39.67 13.54 -0.95
C ALA A 97 -40.40 14.50 -1.93
N LYS A 98 -41.25 13.99 -2.84
CA LYS A 98 -41.98 14.81 -3.82
C LYS A 98 -42.83 15.89 -3.15
N GLY A 99 -42.69 17.13 -3.64
CA GLY A 99 -43.41 18.30 -3.10
C GLY A 99 -42.72 19.01 -1.93
N ASN A 100 -41.62 18.46 -1.39
CA ASN A 100 -40.84 19.11 -0.34
C ASN A 100 -39.39 19.33 -0.80
N THR A 101 -39.12 20.51 -1.34
CA THR A 101 -37.81 20.90 -1.88
C THR A 101 -36.69 20.79 -0.85
N GLY A 102 -36.95 21.13 0.42
CA GLY A 102 -35.96 21.02 1.49
C GLY A 102 -35.53 19.57 1.75
N LYS A 103 -36.48 18.64 1.80
CA LYS A 103 -36.17 17.20 1.96
C LYS A 103 -35.38 16.63 0.78
N ARG A 104 -35.67 17.07 -0.44
CA ARG A 104 -34.94 16.65 -1.65
C ARG A 104 -33.48 17.10 -1.63
N VAL A 105 -33.22 18.35 -1.26
CA VAL A 105 -31.86 18.87 -1.09
C VAL A 105 -31.14 18.09 0.01
N GLY A 106 -31.80 17.84 1.15
CA GLY A 106 -31.23 17.06 2.25
C GLY A 106 -30.83 15.63 1.85
N VAL A 107 -31.63 14.93 1.04
CA VAL A 107 -31.30 13.59 0.52
C VAL A 107 -30.08 13.61 -0.39
N ILE A 108 -29.98 14.59 -1.30
CA ILE A 108 -28.83 14.70 -2.21
C ILE A 108 -27.56 15.04 -1.43
N VAL A 109 -27.61 16.04 -0.56
CA VAL A 109 -26.44 16.46 0.25
C VAL A 109 -26.01 15.32 1.17
N GLY A 110 -26.94 14.65 1.85
CA GLY A 110 -26.62 13.50 2.69
C GLY A 110 -25.98 12.36 1.91
N ALA A 111 -26.47 12.07 0.70
CA ALA A 111 -25.87 11.04 -0.16
C ALA A 111 -24.45 11.41 -0.62
N LEU A 112 -24.22 12.67 -0.98
CA LEU A 112 -22.89 13.16 -1.35
C LEU A 112 -21.91 13.09 -0.17
N VAL A 113 -22.31 13.54 1.01
CA VAL A 113 -21.47 13.44 2.22
C VAL A 113 -21.13 11.99 2.51
N LEU A 114 -22.10 11.08 2.41
CA LEU A 114 -21.87 9.66 2.68
C LEU A 114 -20.94 9.03 1.63
N LEU A 115 -21.04 9.42 0.36
CA LEU A 115 -20.09 9.00 -0.68
C LEU A 115 -18.68 9.54 -0.45
N VAL A 116 -18.55 10.80 -0.02
CA VAL A 116 -17.23 11.37 0.32
C VAL A 116 -16.61 10.65 1.51
N VAL A 117 -17.37 10.44 2.59
CA VAL A 117 -16.88 9.74 3.79
C VAL A 117 -16.52 8.30 3.48
N ALA A 118 -17.40 7.55 2.79
CA ALA A 118 -17.12 6.17 2.41
C ALA A 118 -15.95 6.06 1.43
N GLY A 119 -15.85 6.97 0.45
CA GLY A 119 -14.76 7.03 -0.51
C GLY A 119 -13.42 7.32 0.16
N ARG A 120 -13.38 8.29 1.09
CA ARG A 120 -12.19 8.58 1.90
C ARG A 120 -11.81 7.39 2.79
N GLY A 121 -12.77 6.74 3.43
CA GLY A 121 -12.52 5.53 4.21
C GLY A 121 -11.92 4.39 3.39
N LEU A 122 -12.46 4.14 2.19
CA LEU A 122 -11.92 3.14 1.26
C LEU A 122 -10.52 3.48 0.77
N GLN A 123 -10.22 4.75 0.51
CA GLN A 123 -8.88 5.20 0.15
C GLN A 123 -7.89 4.95 1.29
N VAL A 124 -8.23 5.32 2.53
CA VAL A 124 -7.37 5.08 3.70
C VAL A 124 -7.13 3.60 3.91
N VAL A 125 -8.16 2.75 3.80
CA VAL A 125 -8.03 1.29 3.92
C VAL A 125 -7.17 0.71 2.80
N ALA A 126 -7.33 1.16 1.56
CA ALA A 126 -6.50 0.71 0.45
C ALA A 126 -5.03 1.12 0.64
N LEU A 127 -4.78 2.35 1.08
CA LEU A 127 -3.43 2.85 1.34
C LEU A 127 -2.78 2.11 2.51
N THR A 128 -3.48 1.94 3.63
CA THR A 128 -2.97 1.14 4.77
C THR A 128 -2.70 -0.31 4.39
N TRP A 129 -3.53 -0.92 3.54
CA TRP A 129 -3.27 -2.28 3.08
C TRP A 129 -2.05 -2.37 2.14
N SER A 130 -1.85 -1.39 1.25
CA SER A 130 -0.71 -1.36 0.33
C SER A 130 0.61 -0.95 0.98
N TYR A 131 0.57 -0.04 1.97
CA TYR A 131 1.76 0.54 2.59
C TYR A 131 2.06 -0.01 3.99
N GLY A 132 1.14 -0.77 4.59
CA GLY A 132 1.24 -1.32 5.95
C GLY A 132 0.64 -0.39 7.01
N SER A 133 0.78 0.94 6.84
CA SER A 133 0.20 1.95 7.72
C SER A 133 0.05 3.31 6.99
N MET A 134 -0.76 4.22 7.54
CA MET A 134 -0.83 5.60 7.05
C MET A 134 0.50 6.33 7.27
N LEU A 135 1.13 6.08 8.41
CA LEU A 135 2.47 6.55 8.70
C LEU A 135 3.46 6.17 7.59
N ALA A 136 3.51 4.90 7.19
CA ALA A 136 4.39 4.43 6.12
C ALA A 136 4.06 5.06 4.76
N TYR A 137 2.77 5.32 4.48
CA TYR A 137 2.37 6.06 3.28
C TYR A 137 2.89 7.51 3.28
N TYR A 138 2.79 8.22 4.40
CA TYR A 138 3.34 9.58 4.49
C TYR A 138 4.87 9.62 4.46
N CYS A 139 5.54 8.52 4.86
CA CYS A 139 6.99 8.39 4.73
C CYS A 139 7.48 8.13 3.29
N THR A 140 6.60 8.14 2.28
CA THR A 140 6.98 8.18 0.85
C THR A 140 7.19 9.61 0.36
N ASP A 141 7.25 9.85 -0.95
CA ASP A 141 7.32 11.17 -1.59
C ASP A 141 6.11 12.10 -1.37
N VAL A 142 5.02 11.62 -0.76
CA VAL A 142 3.74 12.35 -0.65
C VAL A 142 3.53 13.10 0.66
N GLY A 143 4.11 12.64 1.78
CA GLY A 143 3.84 13.21 3.09
C GLY A 143 4.81 14.33 3.48
N THR A 144 4.26 15.35 4.13
CA THR A 144 5.05 16.38 4.81
C THR A 144 5.60 15.86 6.14
N ILE A 145 6.54 16.59 6.74
CA ILE A 145 7.05 16.24 8.08
C ILE A 145 5.91 16.31 9.10
N GLU A 146 5.01 17.27 8.95
CA GLU A 146 3.84 17.44 9.80
C GLU A 146 2.88 16.25 9.70
N ASP A 147 2.58 15.77 8.48
CA ASP A 147 1.73 14.58 8.28
C ASP A 147 2.33 13.34 8.97
N VAL A 148 3.66 13.19 8.90
CA VAL A 148 4.35 12.09 9.59
C VAL A 148 4.22 12.27 11.10
N GLN A 149 4.49 13.47 11.63
CA GLN A 149 4.41 13.75 13.07
C GLN A 149 3.02 13.50 13.65
N ASP A 150 1.96 13.88 12.93
CA ASP A 150 0.57 13.66 13.34
C ASP A 150 0.25 12.15 13.46
N GLU A 151 0.85 11.31 12.61
CA GLU A 151 0.66 9.86 12.62
C GLU A 151 1.63 9.10 13.55
N LEU A 152 2.60 9.78 14.19
CA LEU A 152 3.50 9.16 15.18
C LEU A 152 2.80 8.93 16.52
N GLU A 153 1.75 9.70 16.85
CA GLU A 153 1.02 9.56 18.11
C GLU A 153 0.28 8.21 18.15
N GLY A 154 0.84 7.25 18.88
CA GLY A 154 0.29 5.89 18.99
C GLY A 154 0.75 4.93 17.88
N ALA A 155 1.77 5.30 17.10
CA ALA A 155 2.37 4.41 16.11
C ALA A 155 2.87 3.12 16.77
N THR A 156 2.57 1.98 16.15
CA THR A 156 3.10 0.69 16.60
C THR A 156 4.54 0.50 16.13
N PRO A 157 5.33 -0.38 16.77
CA PRO A 157 6.66 -0.71 16.28
C PRO A 157 6.67 -1.14 14.80
N GLU A 158 5.66 -1.90 14.36
CA GLU A 158 5.54 -2.34 12.96
C GLU A 158 5.32 -1.15 12.01
N ALA A 159 4.55 -0.15 12.43
CA ALA A 159 4.31 1.04 11.63
C ALA A 159 5.57 1.91 11.52
N LEU A 160 6.38 1.97 12.57
CA LEU A 160 7.65 2.69 12.61
C LEU A 160 8.70 2.02 11.71
N ASP A 161 8.86 0.70 11.82
CA ASP A 161 9.77 -0.08 10.96
C ASP A 161 9.36 0.04 9.49
N ALA A 162 8.05 -0.07 9.19
CA ALA A 162 7.54 0.11 7.84
C ALA A 162 7.82 1.54 7.30
N CYS A 163 7.62 2.58 8.11
CA CYS A 163 7.91 3.95 7.72
C CYS A 163 9.40 4.17 7.47
N LEU A 164 10.28 3.75 8.38
CA LEU A 164 11.74 3.85 8.21
C LEU A 164 12.20 3.08 6.96
N GLY A 165 11.55 1.97 6.67
CA GLY A 165 11.72 1.27 5.41
C GLY A 165 11.40 2.12 4.18
N ARG A 166 10.24 2.80 4.19
CA ARG A 166 9.81 3.68 3.08
C ARG A 166 10.70 4.90 2.91
N THR A 167 11.29 5.44 3.97
CA THR A 167 12.20 6.57 3.82
C THR A 167 13.39 6.21 2.93
N SER A 168 13.87 4.97 2.97
CA SER A 168 14.96 4.53 2.08
C SER A 168 14.54 4.33 0.63
N GLN A 169 13.30 3.88 0.39
CA GLN A 169 12.79 3.66 -0.96
C GLN A 169 12.58 4.99 -1.71
N TRP A 170 12.33 6.06 -0.97
CA TRP A 170 12.03 7.39 -1.51
C TRP A 170 13.08 8.44 -1.16
N ASP A 171 14.23 8.01 -0.64
CA ASP A 171 15.38 8.87 -0.28
C ASP A 171 15.01 10.05 0.65
N ARG A 172 14.11 9.80 1.61
CA ARG A 172 13.59 10.80 2.56
C ARG A 172 14.50 10.99 3.77
N ALA A 173 15.69 11.52 3.54
CA ALA A 173 16.66 11.80 4.61
C ALA A 173 16.12 12.79 5.66
N ASP A 174 15.25 13.71 5.24
CA ASP A 174 14.58 14.70 6.08
C ASP A 174 13.78 14.05 7.23
N LEU A 175 13.16 12.89 6.97
CA LEU A 175 12.30 12.20 7.93
C LEU A 175 13.05 11.35 8.96
N LEU A 176 14.33 11.01 8.73
CA LEU A 176 15.08 10.07 9.58
C LEU A 176 15.12 10.49 11.05
N GLU A 177 15.39 11.76 11.33
CA GLU A 177 15.43 12.27 12.71
C GLU A 177 14.09 12.13 13.43
N VAL A 178 13.00 12.41 12.71
CA VAL A 178 11.64 12.37 13.25
C VAL A 178 11.24 10.94 13.56
N VAL A 179 11.48 10.02 12.63
CA VAL A 179 11.07 8.61 12.72
C VAL A 179 11.92 7.85 13.74
N ILE A 180 13.25 8.04 13.73
CA ILE A 180 14.15 7.48 14.74
C ILE A 180 13.89 8.09 16.12
N GLY A 181 13.62 9.40 16.19
CA GLY A 181 13.26 10.09 17.44
C GLY A 181 11.96 9.58 18.07
N ALA A 182 11.05 9.05 17.26
CA ALA A 182 9.82 8.39 17.71
C ALA A 182 10.01 6.92 18.10
N GLY A 183 11.21 6.36 17.96
CA GLY A 183 11.56 5.02 18.42
C GLY A 183 11.72 3.96 17.33
N ALA A 184 11.70 4.34 16.04
CA ALA A 184 12.10 3.43 14.98
C ALA A 184 13.57 3.01 15.15
N THR A 185 13.91 1.78 14.75
CA THR A 185 15.29 1.28 14.84
C THR A 185 15.75 0.71 13.51
N PHE A 186 17.05 0.76 13.23
CA PHE A 186 17.61 0.21 11.99
C PHE A 186 17.54 -1.32 11.90
N GLU A 187 17.13 -2.01 12.99
CA GLU A 187 17.13 -3.47 13.08
C GLU A 187 15.99 -4.12 12.29
N ASP A 188 14.94 -3.35 11.96
CA ASP A 188 13.70 -3.85 11.32
C ASP A 188 13.17 -5.07 12.10
N ALA A 189 13.08 -4.91 13.42
CA ALA A 189 12.90 -6.03 14.35
C ALA A 189 11.53 -6.69 14.22
N THR A 190 10.53 -5.96 13.72
CA THR A 190 9.16 -6.47 13.56
C THR A 190 8.96 -7.30 12.30
N THR A 191 9.83 -7.14 11.30
CA THR A 191 9.83 -7.97 10.09
C THR A 191 10.42 -9.36 10.39
N GLU A 192 9.87 -10.41 9.75
CA GLU A 192 10.40 -11.78 9.88
C GLU A 192 11.89 -11.81 9.48
N PRO A 193 12.77 -12.54 10.21
CA PRO A 193 14.22 -12.48 10.03
C PRO A 193 14.69 -12.66 8.58
N GLU A 194 14.03 -13.51 7.80
CA GLU A 194 14.29 -13.77 6.39
C GLU A 194 13.92 -12.61 5.45
N PHE A 195 13.10 -11.65 5.89
CA PHE A 195 12.67 -10.49 5.09
C PHE A 195 13.24 -9.16 5.57
N ARG A 196 13.91 -9.14 6.73
CA ARG A 196 14.60 -7.94 7.23
C ARG A 196 15.61 -7.41 6.23
N TYR A 197 15.72 -6.10 6.15
CA TYR A 197 16.66 -5.41 5.27
C TYR A 197 17.22 -4.14 5.91
N CYS A 198 18.48 -3.85 5.63
CA CYS A 198 19.07 -2.57 6.00
C CYS A 198 18.60 -1.47 5.06
N VAL A 199 18.11 -0.37 5.63
CA VAL A 199 17.64 0.81 4.88
C VAL A 199 18.72 1.45 4.01
N LEU A 200 19.99 1.23 4.34
CA LEU A 200 21.11 1.72 3.52
C LEU A 200 21.34 0.90 2.27
N SER A 201 20.78 -0.31 2.16
CA SER A 201 20.95 -1.19 0.99
C SER A 201 20.19 -0.70 -0.25
N GLY A 202 19.22 0.22 -0.10
CA GLY A 202 18.52 0.85 -1.22
C GLY A 202 19.40 1.82 -2.01
N ASP A 203 18.90 2.33 -3.14
CA ASP A 203 19.57 3.41 -3.89
C ASP A 203 19.26 4.77 -3.24
N VAL A 204 20.00 5.08 -2.17
CA VAL A 204 19.84 6.30 -1.36
C VAL A 204 21.00 7.27 -1.57
N SER A 205 20.72 8.56 -1.39
CA SER A 205 21.69 9.65 -1.53
C SER A 205 22.77 9.63 -0.45
N LEU A 206 23.85 10.39 -0.70
CA LEU A 206 24.87 10.66 0.30
C LEU A 206 24.27 11.30 1.56
N GLU A 207 23.34 12.24 1.42
CA GLU A 207 22.68 12.90 2.55
C GLU A 207 21.97 11.89 3.45
N TYR A 208 21.23 10.95 2.85
CA TYR A 208 20.56 9.89 3.59
C TYR A 208 21.56 9.00 4.34
N VAL A 209 22.65 8.58 3.67
CA VAL A 209 23.69 7.73 4.27
C VAL A 209 24.34 8.44 5.45
N GLU A 210 24.80 9.68 5.27
CA GLU A 210 25.46 10.44 6.33
C GLU A 210 24.54 10.65 7.53
N LYS A 211 23.26 10.96 7.28
CA LYS A 211 22.29 11.18 8.34
C LYS A 211 21.92 9.90 9.09
N ALA A 212 21.69 8.80 8.38
CA ALA A 212 21.43 7.50 9.02
C ALA A 212 22.63 7.03 9.86
N VAL A 213 23.85 7.20 9.37
CA VAL A 213 25.09 6.91 10.13
C VAL A 213 25.19 7.81 11.36
N ALA A 214 24.93 9.11 11.22
CA ALA A 214 24.94 10.05 12.34
C ALA A 214 23.89 9.69 13.42
N LEU A 215 22.77 9.10 13.00
CA LEU A 215 21.71 8.59 13.88
C LEU A 215 21.99 7.18 14.44
N GLY A 216 23.16 6.59 14.13
CA GLY A 216 23.62 5.35 14.76
C GLY A 216 23.40 4.09 13.94
N ALA A 217 23.20 4.19 12.62
CA ALA A 217 23.25 3.02 11.75
C ALA A 217 24.68 2.41 11.76
N THR A 218 24.77 1.10 11.99
CA THR A 218 26.01 0.31 12.07
C THR A 218 25.81 -1.06 11.44
N PRO A 219 26.86 -1.82 11.12
CA PRO A 219 26.71 -3.18 10.63
C PRO A 219 25.96 -4.12 11.59
N GLN A 220 25.99 -3.86 12.90
CA GLN A 220 25.39 -4.74 13.91
C GLN A 220 23.87 -4.55 14.05
N ASN A 221 23.38 -3.34 13.79
CA ASN A 221 21.95 -3.02 13.89
C ASN A 221 21.28 -2.81 12.53
N CYS A 222 21.97 -3.13 11.42
CA CYS A 222 21.42 -3.03 10.08
C CYS A 222 21.46 -4.43 9.42
N PRO A 223 20.31 -5.11 9.29
CA PRO A 223 20.26 -6.52 8.94
C PRO A 223 20.72 -6.77 7.50
N LYS A 224 21.44 -7.89 7.29
CA LYS A 224 21.94 -8.34 5.99
C LYS A 224 22.77 -7.27 5.25
N SER A 225 23.54 -6.49 6.00
CA SER A 225 24.32 -5.37 5.49
C SER A 225 25.83 -5.67 5.42
N GLU A 226 26.24 -6.92 5.64
CA GLU A 226 27.64 -7.30 5.71
C GLU A 226 28.40 -6.87 4.45
N SER A 227 27.81 -7.11 3.27
CA SER A 227 28.35 -6.73 1.96
C SER A 227 27.82 -5.39 1.44
N LEU A 228 27.35 -4.48 2.30
CA LEU A 228 26.70 -3.22 1.90
C LEU A 228 27.57 -2.37 0.97
N ILE A 229 28.86 -2.20 1.29
CA ILE A 229 29.79 -1.44 0.45
C ILE A 229 29.92 -2.09 -0.94
N GLN A 230 30.02 -3.41 -0.98
CA GLN A 230 30.09 -4.15 -2.24
C GLN A 230 28.81 -4.00 -3.06
N ALA A 231 27.64 -4.07 -2.44
CA ALA A 231 26.35 -3.85 -3.10
C ALA A 231 26.20 -2.43 -3.66
N LYS A 232 26.67 -1.41 -2.94
CA LYS A 232 26.66 0.00 -3.42
C LYS A 232 27.51 0.19 -4.67
N VAL A 233 28.73 -0.35 -4.65
CA VAL A 233 29.68 -0.17 -5.76
C VAL A 233 29.30 -1.02 -6.98
N SER A 234 28.74 -2.22 -6.78
CA SER A 234 28.29 -3.09 -7.86
C SER A 234 26.97 -2.62 -8.50
N GLY A 235 26.13 -1.90 -7.73
CA GLY A 235 24.82 -1.42 -8.14
C GLY A 235 24.80 -0.57 -9.40
N THR A 236 23.63 -0.46 -10.04
CA THR A 236 23.44 0.32 -11.27
C THR A 236 23.07 1.79 -11.00
N SER A 237 23.33 2.31 -9.80
CA SER A 237 23.00 3.69 -9.47
C SER A 237 23.68 4.64 -10.45
N ASP A 238 22.96 5.65 -10.93
CA ASP A 238 23.50 6.73 -11.79
C ASP A 238 24.39 7.72 -11.02
N GLN A 239 24.74 7.38 -9.77
CA GLN A 239 25.64 8.18 -8.92
C GLN A 239 27.02 8.27 -9.56
N ASP A 240 27.55 9.50 -9.58
CA ASP A 240 28.91 9.76 -10.03
C ASP A 240 29.95 9.19 -9.04
N ASP A 241 31.16 8.98 -9.53
CA ASP A 241 32.26 8.36 -8.76
C ASP A 241 32.64 9.16 -7.50
N GLU A 242 32.59 10.48 -7.51
CA GLU A 242 32.93 11.31 -6.34
C GLU A 242 31.88 11.16 -5.23
N THR A 243 30.60 11.10 -5.61
CA THR A 243 29.50 10.84 -4.67
C THR A 243 29.60 9.43 -4.10
N MET A 244 29.85 8.42 -4.95
CA MET A 244 30.03 7.04 -4.49
C MET A 244 31.23 6.90 -3.54
N ALA A 245 32.36 7.55 -3.85
CA ALA A 245 33.53 7.55 -2.98
C ALA A 245 33.22 8.10 -1.57
N LYS A 246 32.42 9.16 -1.48
CA LYS A 246 31.97 9.73 -0.19
C LYS A 246 31.04 8.80 0.56
N ILE A 247 30.09 8.16 -0.13
CA ILE A 247 29.20 7.16 0.47
C ILE A 247 30.04 6.01 1.06
N VAL A 248 30.96 5.45 0.27
CA VAL A 248 31.85 4.38 0.72
C VAL A 248 32.70 4.83 1.91
N ALA A 249 33.26 6.04 1.88
CA ALA A 249 34.02 6.58 3.01
C ALA A 249 33.17 6.69 4.29
N ALA A 250 31.94 7.18 4.18
CA ALA A 250 31.02 7.28 5.32
C ALA A 250 30.68 5.90 5.91
N LEU A 251 30.42 4.90 5.06
CA LEU A 251 30.15 3.52 5.49
C LEU A 251 31.38 2.86 6.14
N LEU A 252 32.58 3.06 5.59
CA LEU A 252 33.82 2.56 6.18
C LEU A 252 34.06 3.17 7.57
N ALA A 253 33.86 4.49 7.71
CA ALA A 253 34.00 5.18 8.98
C ALA A 253 33.01 4.68 10.05
N ALA A 254 31.83 4.23 9.62
CA ALA A 254 30.81 3.64 10.48
C ALA A 254 31.00 2.12 10.73
N GLY A 255 32.06 1.52 10.19
CA GLY A 255 32.50 0.16 10.51
C GLY A 255 32.07 -0.92 9.53
N TRP A 256 31.47 -0.57 8.39
CA TRP A 256 31.22 -1.56 7.32
C TRP A 256 32.53 -2.02 6.67
N SER A 257 32.57 -3.29 6.25
CA SER A 257 33.78 -3.90 5.70
C SER A 257 33.92 -3.64 4.20
N ALA A 258 35.12 -3.24 3.77
CA ALA A 258 35.48 -3.15 2.35
C ALA A 258 35.64 -4.53 1.67
N ASP A 259 35.87 -5.57 2.47
CA ASP A 259 36.24 -6.92 2.01
C ASP A 259 35.07 -7.92 1.99
N ALA A 260 33.95 -7.55 2.60
CA ALA A 260 32.77 -8.40 2.62
C ALA A 260 32.17 -8.55 1.22
N VAL A 261 31.70 -9.76 0.92
CA VAL A 261 31.10 -10.13 -0.36
C VAL A 261 29.76 -10.79 -0.13
N SER A 262 28.88 -10.68 -1.11
CA SER A 262 27.61 -11.40 -1.12
C SER A 262 27.82 -12.85 -1.56
N GLU A 263 26.98 -13.77 -1.07
CA GLU A 263 26.96 -15.15 -1.58
C GLU A 263 26.55 -15.21 -3.06
N PHE A 264 25.79 -14.22 -3.53
CA PHE A 264 25.31 -14.12 -4.91
C PHE A 264 26.32 -13.43 -5.84
N ASP A 265 27.29 -12.70 -5.28
CA ASP A 265 28.33 -12.02 -6.02
C ASP A 265 29.65 -12.05 -5.21
N PRO A 266 30.56 -13.00 -5.53
CA PRO A 266 31.82 -13.14 -4.83
C PRO A 266 32.87 -12.10 -5.25
N VAL A 267 32.52 -11.15 -6.13
CA VAL A 267 33.43 -10.07 -6.56
C VAL A 267 33.45 -8.97 -5.50
N LYS A 268 34.66 -8.58 -5.06
CA LYS A 268 34.89 -7.52 -4.08
C LYS A 268 34.56 -6.13 -4.66
N ALA A 269 34.22 -5.19 -3.77
CA ALA A 269 33.96 -3.80 -4.12
C ALA A 269 35.09 -3.15 -4.94
N VAL A 270 36.36 -3.43 -4.59
CA VAL A 270 37.55 -2.94 -5.31
C VAL A 270 37.56 -3.37 -6.78
N GLU A 271 37.18 -4.62 -7.06
CA GLU A 271 37.17 -5.13 -8.42
C GLU A 271 36.00 -4.56 -9.23
N HIS A 272 34.85 -4.33 -8.60
CA HIS A 272 33.75 -3.59 -9.21
C HIS A 272 34.14 -2.15 -9.57
N ALA A 273 34.78 -1.42 -8.65
CA ALA A 273 35.23 -0.05 -8.90
C ALA A 273 36.23 0.02 -10.08
N LYS A 274 37.15 -0.95 -10.19
CA LYS A 274 38.07 -1.07 -11.33
C LYS A 274 37.33 -1.32 -12.64
N GLN A 275 36.41 -2.29 -12.67
CA GLN A 275 35.66 -2.66 -13.88
C GLN A 275 34.80 -1.49 -14.38
N ARG A 276 34.31 -0.64 -13.48
CA ARG A 276 33.47 0.53 -13.77
C ARG A 276 34.26 1.82 -14.01
N ASN A 277 35.60 1.78 -13.94
CA ASN A 277 36.48 2.96 -14.04
C ASN A 277 36.10 4.06 -13.04
N GLN A 278 35.98 3.71 -11.76
CA GLN A 278 35.65 4.60 -10.65
C GLN A 278 36.91 4.89 -9.79
N PRO A 279 37.83 5.76 -10.26
CA PRO A 279 39.11 6.00 -9.59
C PRO A 279 38.99 6.61 -8.19
N ALA A 280 38.02 7.50 -7.93
CA ALA A 280 37.84 8.11 -6.61
C ALA A 280 37.35 7.06 -5.60
N THR A 281 36.35 6.26 -5.98
CA THR A 281 35.85 5.15 -5.15
C THR A 281 36.94 4.12 -4.91
N LEU A 282 37.71 3.78 -5.95
CA LEU A 282 38.84 2.85 -5.83
C LEU A 282 39.88 3.34 -4.82
N ALA A 283 40.25 4.63 -4.87
CA ALA A 283 41.22 5.20 -3.94
C ALA A 283 40.75 5.12 -2.47
N VAL A 284 39.45 5.33 -2.22
CA VAL A 284 38.87 5.17 -0.87
C VAL A 284 38.94 3.72 -0.41
N LEU A 285 38.59 2.76 -1.28
CA LEU A 285 38.59 1.34 -0.95
C LEU A 285 40.01 0.80 -0.71
N GLU A 286 40.98 1.18 -1.54
CA GLU A 286 42.38 0.76 -1.39
C GLU A 286 43.05 1.40 -0.15
N GLY A 287 42.65 2.61 0.24
CA GLY A 287 43.15 3.27 1.44
C GLY A 287 42.64 2.67 2.76
N ALA A 288 41.60 1.83 2.70
CA ALA A 288 40.99 1.18 3.87
C ALA A 288 41.47 -0.27 4.11
N GLN A 289 42.32 -0.79 3.22
CA GLN A 289 42.97 -2.11 3.34
C GLN A 289 44.30 -2.02 4.11
#